data_AF-A0A9K3KRH1-F1
#
_entry.id   AF-A0A9K3KRH1-F1
#
_cell.length_a   1.000
_cell.length_b   1.000
_cell.length_c   1.000
_cell.angle_alpha   90.00
_cell.angle_beta   90.00
_cell.angle_gamma   90.00
#
_symmetry.space_group_name_H-M   'P 1'
#
loop_
_entity.id
_entity.type
_entity.pdbx_description
1 polymer ?
#
loop_
_entity_poly.entity_id
_entity_poly.type
_entity_poly.pdbx_seq_one_letter_code
_entity_poly.pdbx_strand_id
1 'polypeptide(L)'
;MMMNEDKRLQYWAALTVFSIVSLSSMTNFFDDNQDLEREQKWSISVASVSLILAVLSFFLRMLMTKMFAEKFMEHGAVLVVLGFWCGGLPIINNSSNYLSVGTNGAIFNVNLFFSSWMAFIVSMMLFADMFPSMLMGDKVTKFTNQWIWFGAASLIVMTNAVWYWRDNNCTSVDDSNMCHRDLFGFVLGAVSGLVALVFMALAFMAFNHERLEQLVSILLTAAWCFGIAYLTFDDGPAQFVGTFYFSIWFSFMFAFWMAVHAVISMYSDVMESDETVTPEEGKGAQETTAKQDVEEHEKEEVVQEGDV
;
A
#
# COMPACT_ATOMS: atom_id res chain seq x y z
N MET A 1 -4.79 -21.69 0.18
CA MET A 1 -5.59 -20.72 -0.60
C MET A 1 -6.85 -20.25 0.14
N MET A 2 -7.58 -21.11 0.86
CA MET A 2 -8.85 -20.71 1.54
C MET A 2 -8.74 -19.54 2.56
N MET A 3 -7.61 -19.34 3.26
CA MET A 3 -7.49 -18.27 4.28
C MET A 3 -7.52 -16.83 3.73
N ASN A 4 -7.30 -16.60 2.44
CA ASN A 4 -7.40 -15.25 1.85
C ASN A 4 -8.83 -14.92 1.39
N GLU A 5 -9.69 -15.92 1.21
CA GLU A 5 -11.04 -15.68 0.69
C GLU A 5 -11.91 -14.88 1.68
N ASP A 6 -11.73 -15.13 2.98
CA ASP A 6 -12.49 -14.47 4.04
C ASP A 6 -12.09 -13.00 4.23
N LYS A 7 -10.81 -12.67 4.00
CA LYS A 7 -10.27 -11.32 4.21
C LYS A 7 -10.87 -10.32 3.22
N ARG A 8 -10.94 -10.67 1.94
CA ARG A 8 -11.50 -9.79 0.90
C ARG A 8 -13.00 -9.54 1.12
N LEU A 9 -13.75 -10.52 1.62
CA LEU A 9 -15.16 -10.33 2.00
C LEU A 9 -15.28 -9.30 3.14
N GLN A 10 -14.41 -9.39 4.15
CA GLN A 10 -14.33 -8.41 5.24
C GLN A 10 -13.98 -7.01 4.71
N TYR A 11 -13.07 -6.90 3.75
CA TYR A 11 -12.73 -5.62 3.13
C TYR A 11 -13.91 -5.02 2.34
N TRP A 12 -14.64 -5.80 1.54
CA TRP A 12 -15.84 -5.31 0.85
C TRP A 12 -16.94 -4.88 1.82
N ALA A 13 -17.11 -5.60 2.94
CA ALA A 13 -18.04 -5.21 4.00
C ALA A 13 -17.62 -3.89 4.67
N ALA A 14 -16.33 -3.75 5.01
CA ALA A 14 -15.79 -2.53 5.60
C ALA A 14 -15.94 -1.33 4.65
N LEU A 15 -15.62 -1.51 3.36
CA LEU A 15 -15.79 -0.48 2.34
C LEU A 15 -17.25 -0.04 2.20
N THR A 16 -18.19 -0.99 2.28
CA THR A 16 -19.63 -0.70 2.30
C THR A 16 -19.98 0.21 3.47
N VAL A 17 -19.57 -0.15 4.69
CA VAL A 17 -19.85 0.66 5.89
C VAL A 17 -19.26 2.06 5.78
N PHE A 18 -17.99 2.19 5.40
CA PHE A 18 -17.35 3.50 5.29
C PHE A 18 -17.92 4.36 4.14
N SER A 19 -18.35 3.73 3.04
CA SER A 19 -19.03 4.43 1.95
C SER A 19 -20.43 4.92 2.36
N ILE A 20 -21.17 4.14 3.16
CA ILE A 20 -22.45 4.57 3.76
C ILE A 20 -22.21 5.78 4.67
N VAL A 21 -21.26 5.70 5.61
CA VAL A 21 -20.99 6.80 6.54
C VAL A 21 -20.55 8.05 5.78
N SER A 22 -19.72 7.92 4.75
CA SER A 22 -19.30 9.04 3.90
C SER A 22 -20.51 9.68 3.20
N LEU A 23 -21.36 8.87 2.56
CA LEU A 23 -22.54 9.33 1.83
C LEU A 23 -23.53 10.01 2.77
N SER A 24 -23.86 9.38 3.90
CA SER A 24 -24.77 9.95 4.91
C SER A 24 -24.22 11.25 5.51
N SER A 25 -22.91 11.34 5.74
CA SER A 25 -22.28 12.56 6.26
C SER A 25 -22.34 13.71 5.27
N MET A 26 -22.26 13.42 3.96
CA MET A 26 -22.45 14.42 2.91
C MET A 26 -23.92 14.85 2.81
N THR A 27 -24.87 13.91 2.75
CA THR A 27 -26.29 14.24 2.58
C THR A 27 -26.88 15.00 3.76
N ASN A 28 -26.41 14.72 4.98
CA ASN A 28 -26.85 15.47 6.18
C ASN A 28 -26.28 16.88 6.26
N PHE A 29 -25.21 17.17 5.51
CA PHE A 29 -24.54 18.46 5.55
C PHE A 29 -25.18 19.49 4.59
N PHE A 30 -25.92 19.03 3.59
CA PHE A 30 -26.50 19.92 2.58
C PHE A 30 -27.95 20.27 2.93
N ASP A 31 -28.24 21.57 2.97
CA ASP A 31 -29.61 22.08 3.11
C ASP A 31 -30.42 21.79 1.84
N ASP A 32 -31.67 21.33 1.99
CA ASP A 32 -32.58 20.95 0.88
C ASP A 32 -32.82 22.06 -0.17
N ASN A 33 -32.48 23.32 0.13
CA ASN A 33 -32.77 24.47 -0.72
C ASN A 33 -31.54 25.08 -1.42
N GLN A 34 -30.34 24.52 -1.26
CA GLN A 34 -29.14 25.04 -1.91
C GLN A 34 -28.73 24.19 -3.12
N ASP A 35 -28.42 24.87 -4.23
CA ASP A 35 -27.83 24.22 -5.40
C ASP A 35 -26.44 23.68 -5.04
N LEU A 36 -26.29 22.36 -5.13
CA LEU A 36 -25.02 21.70 -4.81
C LEU A 36 -23.90 22.18 -5.75
N GLU A 37 -22.77 22.54 -5.17
CA GLU A 37 -21.54 22.88 -5.89
C GLU A 37 -20.99 21.66 -6.65
N ARG A 38 -20.09 21.91 -7.62
CA ARG A 38 -19.56 20.85 -8.48
C ARG A 38 -18.77 19.81 -7.67
N GLU A 39 -18.02 20.28 -6.69
CA GLU A 39 -17.15 19.51 -5.78
C GLU A 39 -17.99 18.63 -4.86
N GLN A 40 -19.13 19.15 -4.38
CA GLN A 40 -20.12 18.41 -3.59
C GLN A 40 -20.75 17.29 -4.43
N LYS A 41 -21.21 17.61 -5.65
CA LYS A 41 -21.78 16.63 -6.60
C LYS A 41 -20.78 15.51 -6.93
N TRP A 42 -19.52 15.86 -7.17
CA TRP A 42 -18.45 14.89 -7.41
C TRP A 42 -18.22 13.99 -6.20
N SER A 43 -18.14 14.57 -5.01
CA SER A 43 -17.92 13.83 -3.76
C SER A 43 -19.06 12.85 -3.44
N ILE A 44 -20.30 13.27 -3.64
CA ILE A 44 -21.49 12.38 -3.52
C ILE A 44 -21.40 11.23 -4.53
N SER A 45 -20.98 11.52 -5.76
CA SER A 45 -20.83 10.52 -6.82
C SER A 45 -19.77 9.47 -6.45
N VAL A 46 -18.62 9.89 -5.92
CA VAL A 46 -17.54 9.00 -5.43
C VAL A 46 -18.09 8.04 -4.37
N ALA A 47 -18.74 8.57 -3.33
CA ALA A 47 -19.27 7.75 -2.24
C ALA A 47 -20.40 6.80 -2.71
N SER A 48 -21.26 7.26 -3.62
CA SER A 48 -22.38 6.48 -4.16
C SER A 48 -21.91 5.34 -5.06
N VAL A 49 -20.99 5.61 -5.98
CA VAL A 49 -20.43 4.57 -6.88
C VAL A 49 -19.63 3.55 -6.06
N SER A 50 -18.81 4.02 -5.11
CA SER A 50 -18.09 3.14 -4.18
C SER A 50 -19.06 2.23 -3.40
N LEU A 51 -20.15 2.79 -2.87
CA LEU A 51 -21.16 2.03 -2.13
C LEU A 51 -21.83 0.96 -3.00
N ILE A 52 -22.28 1.33 -4.21
CA ILE A 52 -22.95 0.40 -5.13
C ILE A 52 -22.00 -0.76 -5.48
N LEU A 53 -20.76 -0.46 -5.86
CA LEU A 53 -19.78 -1.47 -6.22
C LEU A 53 -19.40 -2.36 -5.02
N ALA A 54 -19.29 -1.78 -3.83
CA ALA A 54 -18.96 -2.52 -2.61
C ALA A 54 -20.09 -3.48 -2.21
N VAL A 55 -21.35 -3.02 -2.24
CA VAL A 55 -22.52 -3.85 -1.94
C VAL A 55 -22.68 -4.97 -2.97
N LEU A 56 -22.58 -4.65 -4.26
CA LEU A 56 -22.65 -5.66 -5.31
C LEU A 56 -21.55 -6.70 -5.17
N SER A 57 -20.30 -6.27 -4.95
CA SER A 57 -19.16 -7.18 -4.80
C SER A 57 -19.29 -8.04 -3.54
N PHE A 58 -19.78 -7.48 -2.43
CA PHE A 58 -20.05 -8.21 -1.20
C PHE A 58 -21.08 -9.32 -1.41
N PHE A 59 -22.24 -9.00 -2.01
CA PHE A 59 -23.29 -10.00 -2.25
C PHE A 59 -22.92 -11.01 -3.33
N LEU A 60 -22.29 -10.59 -4.44
CA LEU A 60 -21.82 -11.50 -5.48
C LEU A 60 -20.80 -12.49 -4.92
N ARG A 61 -19.90 -12.03 -4.05
CA ARG A 61 -18.95 -12.91 -3.38
C ARG A 61 -19.63 -13.86 -2.40
N MET A 62 -20.61 -13.40 -1.62
CA MET A 62 -21.37 -14.24 -0.70
C MET A 62 -22.18 -15.33 -1.41
N LEU A 63 -22.85 -14.99 -2.52
CA LEU A 63 -23.76 -15.89 -3.24
C LEU A 63 -23.06 -16.76 -4.29
N MET A 64 -21.98 -16.26 -4.89
CA MET A 64 -21.33 -16.86 -6.07
C MET A 64 -19.82 -16.97 -5.89
N THR A 65 -19.35 -17.42 -4.71
CA THR A 65 -17.93 -17.55 -4.35
C THR A 65 -17.08 -18.10 -5.50
N LYS A 66 -17.46 -19.26 -6.06
CA LYS A 66 -16.73 -19.95 -7.14
C LYS A 66 -16.71 -19.23 -8.49
N MET A 67 -17.70 -18.37 -8.77
CA MET A 67 -17.79 -17.69 -10.06
C MET A 67 -17.28 -16.25 -10.02
N PHE A 68 -17.20 -15.64 -8.85
CA PHE A 68 -16.78 -14.25 -8.71
C PHE A 68 -15.34 -14.14 -8.20
N ALA A 69 -14.93 -15.01 -7.26
CA ALA A 69 -13.55 -15.07 -6.82
C ALA A 69 -12.65 -15.40 -8.03
N GLU A 70 -11.62 -14.59 -8.24
CA GLU A 70 -10.59 -14.72 -9.29
C GLU A 70 -10.97 -14.18 -10.69
N LYS A 71 -12.17 -13.64 -10.90
CA LYS A 71 -12.51 -13.08 -12.22
C LYS A 71 -12.05 -11.63 -12.40
N PHE A 72 -11.85 -11.26 -13.67
CA PHE A 72 -11.58 -9.89 -14.12
C PHE A 72 -12.59 -8.85 -13.59
N MET A 73 -13.81 -9.27 -13.28
CA MET A 73 -14.86 -8.40 -12.74
C MET A 73 -14.51 -7.83 -11.35
N GLU A 74 -14.01 -8.65 -10.42
CA GLU A 74 -13.65 -8.16 -9.07
C GLU A 74 -12.47 -7.19 -9.17
N HIS A 75 -11.47 -7.52 -10.00
CA HIS A 75 -10.32 -6.64 -10.27
C HIS A 75 -10.75 -5.30 -10.86
N GLY A 76 -11.64 -5.31 -11.86
CA GLY A 76 -12.20 -4.10 -12.44
C GLY A 76 -12.95 -3.25 -11.41
N ALA A 77 -13.75 -3.88 -10.55
CA ALA A 77 -14.47 -3.17 -9.47
C ALA A 77 -13.49 -2.50 -8.49
N VAL A 78 -12.44 -3.20 -8.06
CA VAL A 78 -11.42 -2.64 -7.15
C VAL A 78 -10.68 -1.47 -7.80
N LEU A 79 -10.26 -1.60 -9.06
CA LEU A 79 -9.59 -0.52 -9.78
C LEU A 79 -10.47 0.73 -9.94
N VAL A 80 -11.76 0.53 -10.24
CA VAL A 80 -12.72 1.63 -10.35
C VAL A 80 -12.89 2.31 -9.00
N VAL A 81 -13.19 1.56 -7.93
CA VAL A 81 -13.34 2.10 -6.57
C VAL A 81 -12.08 2.86 -6.13
N LEU A 82 -10.91 2.27 -6.33
CA LEU A 82 -9.65 2.90 -5.97
C LEU A 82 -9.44 4.19 -6.75
N GLY A 83 -9.69 4.19 -8.06
CA GLY A 83 -9.60 5.39 -8.90
C GLY A 83 -10.54 6.51 -8.42
N PHE A 84 -11.78 6.17 -8.06
CA PHE A 84 -12.73 7.12 -7.50
C PHE A 84 -12.25 7.70 -6.16
N TRP A 85 -11.69 6.90 -5.26
CA TRP A 85 -11.16 7.43 -3.99
C TRP A 85 -9.84 8.20 -4.16
N CYS A 86 -8.96 7.81 -5.08
CA CYS A 86 -7.77 8.58 -5.43
C CYS A 86 -8.13 10.00 -5.91
N GLY A 87 -9.18 10.15 -6.73
CA GLY A 87 -9.65 11.45 -7.19
C GLY A 87 -10.56 12.17 -6.20
N GLY A 88 -11.36 11.43 -5.43
CA GLY A 88 -12.34 11.98 -4.50
C GLY A 88 -11.73 12.47 -3.20
N LEU A 89 -10.77 11.75 -2.63
CA LEU A 89 -10.18 12.09 -1.32
C LEU A 89 -9.53 13.48 -1.29
N PRO A 90 -8.74 13.91 -2.31
CA PRO A 90 -8.21 15.27 -2.33
C PRO A 90 -9.31 16.34 -2.41
N ILE A 91 -10.42 16.08 -3.10
CA ILE A 91 -11.53 17.04 -3.24
C ILE A 91 -12.34 17.13 -1.94
N ILE A 92 -12.64 15.99 -1.31
CA ILE A 92 -13.38 15.91 -0.05
C ILE A 92 -12.60 16.61 1.07
N ASN A 93 -11.29 16.40 1.11
CA ASN A 93 -10.43 16.93 2.16
C ASN A 93 -9.74 18.26 1.81
N ASN A 94 -10.15 18.92 0.74
CA ASN A 94 -9.67 20.25 0.41
C ASN A 94 -10.31 21.28 1.34
N SER A 95 -9.48 22.11 1.99
CA SER A 95 -9.92 23.20 2.86
C SER A 95 -10.72 24.27 2.11
N SER A 96 -10.54 24.41 0.79
CA SER A 96 -11.29 25.35 -0.05
C SER A 96 -12.76 24.96 -0.24
N ASN A 97 -13.07 23.67 -0.12
CA ASN A 97 -14.41 23.14 -0.42
C ASN A 97 -15.29 23.04 0.83
N TYR A 98 -14.70 23.25 2.03
CA TYR A 98 -15.40 23.19 3.31
C TYR A 98 -16.25 21.93 3.55
N LEU A 99 -15.85 20.81 2.94
CA LEU A 99 -16.57 19.53 3.05
C LEU A 99 -16.21 18.80 4.35
N SER A 100 -14.95 18.35 4.47
CA SER A 100 -14.47 17.67 5.67
C SER A 100 -13.47 18.51 6.49
N VAL A 101 -12.76 19.43 5.84
CA VAL A 101 -11.73 20.29 6.42
C VAL A 101 -12.10 21.75 6.16
N GLY A 102 -11.98 22.61 7.17
CA GLY A 102 -12.19 24.06 7.04
C GLY A 102 -10.94 24.80 6.57
N THR A 103 -11.05 26.10 6.30
CA THR A 103 -9.93 26.95 5.82
C THR A 103 -8.70 26.95 6.69
N ASN A 104 -8.87 26.76 8.01
CA ASN A 104 -7.73 26.75 8.94
C ASN A 104 -7.01 25.38 8.97
N GLY A 105 -7.37 24.46 8.07
CA GLY A 105 -6.87 23.08 8.07
C GLY A 105 -7.49 22.19 9.15
N ALA A 106 -8.37 22.73 10.00
CA ALA A 106 -9.05 21.97 11.04
C ALA A 106 -10.16 21.09 10.46
N ILE A 107 -10.29 19.87 11.01
CA ILE A 107 -11.36 18.93 10.64
C ILE A 107 -12.70 19.48 11.14
N PHE A 108 -13.61 19.75 10.19
CA PHE A 108 -14.94 20.28 10.48
C PHE A 108 -16.01 19.18 10.49
N ASN A 109 -15.99 18.28 9.50
CA ASN A 109 -16.87 17.10 9.47
C ASN A 109 -16.05 15.84 9.74
N VAL A 110 -15.95 15.49 11.03
CA VAL A 110 -15.13 14.38 11.53
C VAL A 110 -15.55 13.04 10.92
N ASN A 111 -16.86 12.78 10.80
CA ASN A 111 -17.37 11.53 10.23
C ASN A 111 -16.97 11.40 8.76
N LEU A 112 -17.16 12.45 7.96
CA LEU A 112 -16.78 12.46 6.56
C LEU A 112 -15.25 12.31 6.38
N PHE A 113 -14.47 13.04 7.19
CA PHE A 113 -13.01 12.99 7.12
C PHE A 113 -12.50 11.57 7.38
N PHE A 114 -12.86 10.96 8.51
CA PHE A 114 -12.36 9.63 8.85
C PHE A 114 -12.95 8.53 7.98
N SER A 115 -14.25 8.58 7.63
CA SER A 115 -14.84 7.54 6.79
C SER A 115 -14.32 7.55 5.36
N SER A 116 -14.06 8.71 4.76
CA SER A 116 -13.44 8.79 3.42
C SER A 116 -12.01 8.26 3.41
N TRP A 117 -11.22 8.58 4.44
CA TRP A 117 -9.87 8.02 4.64
C TRP A 117 -9.91 6.49 4.81
N MET A 118 -10.81 5.98 5.65
CA MET A 118 -10.94 4.55 5.85
C MET A 118 -11.44 3.82 4.61
N ALA A 119 -12.37 4.41 3.84
CA ALA A 119 -12.79 3.86 2.56
C ALA A 119 -11.63 3.78 1.56
N PHE A 120 -10.82 4.83 1.47
CA PHE A 120 -9.59 4.82 0.66
C PHE A 120 -8.61 3.73 1.12
N ILE A 121 -8.32 3.64 2.42
CA ILE A 121 -7.43 2.60 2.97
C ILE A 121 -7.96 1.21 2.65
N VAL A 122 -9.25 0.94 2.87
CA VAL A 122 -9.84 -0.38 2.57
C VAL A 122 -9.78 -0.68 1.06
N SER A 123 -9.99 0.32 0.19
CA SER A 123 -9.84 0.14 -1.26
C SER A 123 -8.40 -0.20 -1.66
N MET A 124 -7.42 0.41 -0.99
CA MET A 124 -6.01 0.08 -1.15
C MET A 124 -5.68 -1.33 -0.62
N MET A 125 -6.32 -1.78 0.47
CA MET A 125 -6.17 -3.16 0.99
C MET A 125 -6.69 -4.19 -0.01
N LEU A 126 -7.87 -3.94 -0.60
CA LEU A 126 -8.41 -4.75 -1.69
C LEU A 126 -7.43 -4.78 -2.87
N PHE A 127 -6.92 -3.63 -3.29
CA PHE A 127 -5.97 -3.56 -4.39
C PHE A 127 -4.68 -4.32 -4.09
N ALA A 128 -4.04 -4.10 -2.95
CA ALA A 128 -2.80 -4.77 -2.57
C ALA A 128 -2.97 -6.29 -2.45
N ASP A 129 -4.11 -6.78 -1.98
CA ASP A 129 -4.37 -8.22 -1.89
C ASP A 129 -4.67 -8.87 -3.26
N MET A 130 -5.15 -8.09 -4.23
CA MET A 130 -5.43 -8.56 -5.59
C MET A 130 -4.27 -8.34 -6.56
N PHE A 131 -3.36 -7.42 -6.23
CA PHE A 131 -2.24 -7.04 -7.08
C PHE A 131 -1.34 -8.23 -7.45
N PRO A 132 -0.98 -9.14 -6.52
CA PRO A 132 -0.19 -10.32 -6.87
C PRO A 132 -0.87 -11.23 -7.90
N SER A 133 -2.18 -11.48 -7.73
CA SER A 133 -2.96 -12.29 -8.67
C SER A 133 -3.12 -11.63 -10.05
N MET A 134 -3.08 -10.30 -10.13
CA MET A 134 -3.23 -9.57 -11.39
C MET A 134 -1.98 -9.67 -12.28
N LEU A 135 -0.78 -9.61 -11.70
CA LEU A 135 0.43 -9.33 -12.48
C LEU A 135 1.49 -10.44 -12.51
N MET A 136 1.60 -11.29 -11.49
CA MET A 136 2.88 -12.01 -11.26
C MET A 136 2.74 -13.49 -10.90
N GLY A 137 1.52 -14.03 -10.75
CA GLY A 137 1.34 -15.38 -10.22
C GLY A 137 1.96 -15.52 -8.81
N ASP A 138 2.23 -16.74 -8.35
CA ASP A 138 2.69 -17.01 -6.97
C ASP A 138 4.11 -16.50 -6.64
N LYS A 139 4.79 -15.81 -7.55
CA LYS A 139 6.20 -15.38 -7.40
C LYS A 139 6.39 -13.99 -6.79
N VAL A 140 5.33 -13.33 -6.33
CA VAL A 140 5.45 -11.98 -5.76
C VAL A 140 6.24 -12.01 -4.46
N THR A 141 7.25 -11.15 -4.38
CA THR A 141 8.03 -10.94 -3.17
C THR A 141 7.11 -10.48 -2.03
N LYS A 142 7.32 -11.00 -0.82
CA LYS A 142 6.54 -10.64 0.38
C LYS A 142 6.49 -9.12 0.64
N PHE A 143 7.44 -8.36 0.09
CA PHE A 143 7.62 -6.94 0.32
C PHE A 143 6.85 -6.03 -0.66
N THR A 144 6.33 -6.52 -1.78
CA THR A 144 5.65 -5.68 -2.79
C THR A 144 4.48 -4.90 -2.19
N ASN A 145 3.72 -5.51 -1.27
CA ASN A 145 2.62 -4.85 -0.59
C ASN A 145 3.09 -3.66 0.26
N GLN A 146 4.25 -3.76 0.91
CA GLN A 146 4.79 -2.68 1.73
C GLN A 146 5.16 -1.46 0.87
N TRP A 147 5.74 -1.69 -0.30
CA TRP A 147 6.05 -0.64 -1.27
C TRP A 147 4.81 0.03 -1.86
N ILE A 148 3.73 -0.73 -2.11
CA ILE A 148 2.43 -0.16 -2.53
C ILE A 148 1.91 0.83 -1.48
N TRP A 149 1.89 0.42 -0.21
CA TRP A 149 1.41 1.26 0.90
C TRP A 149 2.26 2.51 1.10
N PHE A 150 3.58 2.32 1.12
CA PHE A 150 4.52 3.41 1.27
C PHE A 150 4.45 4.41 0.10
N GLY A 151 4.35 3.90 -1.13
CA GLY A 151 4.19 4.72 -2.33
C GLY A 151 2.90 5.54 -2.31
N ALA A 152 1.78 4.93 -1.94
CA ALA A 152 0.50 5.64 -1.83
C ALA A 152 0.53 6.75 -0.78
N ALA A 153 1.06 6.47 0.42
CA ALA A 153 1.21 7.47 1.47
C ALA A 153 2.12 8.64 1.02
N SER A 154 3.24 8.33 0.37
CA SER A 154 4.19 9.32 -0.14
C SER A 154 3.59 10.21 -1.23
N LEU A 155 2.77 9.65 -2.14
CA LEU A 155 2.07 10.42 -3.16
C LEU A 155 0.99 11.34 -2.57
N ILE A 156 0.34 10.94 -1.47
CA ILE A 156 -0.58 11.81 -0.75
C ILE A 156 0.18 12.98 -0.13
N VAL A 157 1.34 12.73 0.51
CA VAL A 157 2.20 13.81 1.05
C VAL A 157 2.60 14.77 -0.07
N MET A 158 3.10 14.25 -1.20
CA MET A 158 3.47 15.06 -2.36
C MET A 158 2.31 15.92 -2.85
N THR A 159 1.12 15.31 -3.01
CA THR A 159 -0.07 16.02 -3.50
C THR A 159 -0.45 17.15 -2.54
N ASN A 160 -0.58 16.87 -1.24
CA ASN A 160 -0.92 17.89 -0.25
C ASN A 160 0.11 19.02 -0.22
N ALA A 161 1.40 18.71 -0.24
CA ALA A 161 2.46 19.70 -0.27
C ALA A 161 2.37 20.64 -1.49
N VAL A 162 2.01 20.12 -2.67
CA VAL A 162 1.79 20.94 -3.88
C VAL A 162 0.61 21.89 -3.71
N TRP A 163 -0.48 21.42 -3.10
CA TRP A 163 -1.64 22.27 -2.82
C TRP A 163 -1.27 23.41 -1.86
N TYR A 164 -0.62 23.09 -0.73
CA TYR A 164 -0.17 24.11 0.23
C TYR A 164 0.82 25.10 -0.39
N TRP A 165 1.80 24.62 -1.16
CA TRP A 165 2.75 25.48 -1.87
C TRP A 165 2.02 26.46 -2.81
N ARG A 166 1.01 25.97 -3.54
CA ARG A 166 0.24 26.80 -4.48
C ARG A 166 -0.64 27.80 -3.74
N ASP A 167 -1.35 27.36 -2.70
CA ASP A 167 -2.30 28.20 -1.97
C ASP A 167 -1.59 29.29 -1.14
N ASN A 168 -0.35 29.05 -0.70
CA ASN A 168 0.51 30.03 -0.06
C ASN A 168 1.16 31.03 -1.04
N ASN A 169 0.87 30.95 -2.35
CA ASN A 169 1.43 31.82 -3.39
C ASN A 169 2.97 31.90 -3.39
N CYS A 170 3.64 30.76 -3.13
CA CYS A 170 5.11 30.63 -3.12
C CYS A 170 5.73 30.82 -4.52
N THR A 171 5.70 32.06 -5.03
CA THR A 171 6.08 32.44 -6.41
C THR A 171 7.40 33.17 -6.48
N SER A 172 7.89 33.71 -5.35
CA SER A 172 9.16 34.42 -5.28
C SER A 172 10.18 33.67 -4.40
N VAL A 173 11.44 33.67 -4.81
CA VAL A 173 12.50 32.87 -4.14
C VAL A 173 12.88 33.45 -2.76
N ASP A 174 12.46 34.68 -2.46
CA ASP A 174 12.59 35.30 -1.14
C ASP A 174 11.48 34.88 -0.14
N ASP A 175 10.61 33.93 -0.54
CA ASP A 175 9.42 33.57 0.22
C ASP A 175 9.73 32.69 1.44
N SER A 176 8.98 33.02 2.50
CA SER A 176 8.95 32.47 3.86
C SER A 176 9.50 31.05 4.09
N ASN A 177 10.01 30.81 5.30
CA ASN A 177 10.40 29.47 5.78
C ASN A 177 9.31 28.41 5.54
N MET A 178 8.03 28.80 5.49
CA MET A 178 6.91 27.90 5.19
C MET A 178 6.99 27.30 3.78
N CYS A 179 7.24 28.13 2.76
CA CYS A 179 7.39 27.65 1.39
C CYS A 179 8.51 26.61 1.30
N HIS A 180 9.70 26.90 1.84
CA HIS A 180 10.82 25.96 1.85
C HIS A 180 10.47 24.60 2.48
N ARG A 181 9.60 24.58 3.50
CA ARG A 181 9.10 23.36 4.13
C ARG A 181 8.10 22.62 3.24
N ASP A 182 7.18 23.34 2.60
CA ASP A 182 6.26 22.77 1.61
C ASP A 182 7.03 22.14 0.43
N LEU A 183 8.06 22.80 -0.09
CA LEU A 183 8.93 22.24 -1.13
C LEU A 183 9.65 20.98 -0.66
N PHE A 184 10.16 21.00 0.57
CA PHE A 184 10.78 19.81 1.15
C PHE A 184 9.77 18.64 1.22
N GLY A 185 8.54 18.88 1.69
CA GLY A 185 7.48 17.87 1.73
C GLY A 185 7.12 17.34 0.35
N PHE A 186 7.04 18.22 -0.65
CA PHE A 186 6.83 17.84 -2.05
C PHE A 186 7.95 16.92 -2.56
N VAL A 187 9.21 17.34 -2.39
CA VAL A 187 10.38 16.57 -2.87
C VAL A 187 10.47 15.24 -2.14
N LEU A 188 10.33 15.22 -0.82
CA LEU A 188 10.40 13.99 -0.02
C LEU A 188 9.31 12.99 -0.44
N GLY A 189 8.07 13.46 -0.62
CA GLY A 189 6.96 12.63 -1.10
C GLY A 189 7.17 12.13 -2.53
N ALA A 190 7.60 13.00 -3.45
CA ALA A 190 7.83 12.65 -4.85
C ALA A 190 8.96 11.62 -5.01
N VAL A 191 10.11 11.84 -4.35
CA VAL A 191 11.25 10.93 -4.40
C VAL A 191 10.90 9.59 -3.75
N SER A 192 10.25 9.59 -2.58
CA SER A 192 9.81 8.36 -1.91
C SER A 192 8.81 7.56 -2.76
N GLY A 193 7.85 8.26 -3.39
CA GLY A 193 6.90 7.64 -4.31
C GLY A 193 7.57 7.05 -5.55
N LEU A 194 8.55 7.76 -6.13
CA LEU A 194 9.33 7.25 -7.26
C LEU A 194 10.15 6.03 -6.88
N VAL A 195 10.82 6.04 -5.73
CA VAL A 195 11.57 4.88 -5.21
C VAL A 195 10.63 3.69 -5.04
N ALA A 196 9.44 3.87 -4.46
CA ALA A 196 8.44 2.81 -4.34
C ALA A 196 8.03 2.24 -5.69
N LEU A 197 7.79 3.09 -6.70
CA LEU A 197 7.49 2.67 -8.07
C LEU A 197 8.64 1.85 -8.68
N VAL A 198 9.88 2.26 -8.47
CA VAL A 198 11.06 1.52 -8.95
C VAL A 198 11.13 0.14 -8.29
N PHE A 199 10.97 0.02 -6.98
CA PHE A 199 10.98 -1.28 -6.29
C PHE A 199 9.81 -2.18 -6.71
N MET A 200 8.62 -1.61 -6.92
CA MET A 200 7.49 -2.35 -7.50
C MET A 200 7.81 -2.87 -8.91
N ALA A 201 8.47 -2.07 -9.75
CA ALA A 201 8.89 -2.47 -11.09
C ALA A 201 10.01 -3.53 -11.05
N LEU A 202 10.97 -3.42 -10.14
CA LEU A 202 12.03 -4.42 -9.94
C LEU A 202 11.44 -5.76 -9.46
N ALA A 203 10.47 -5.70 -8.53
CA ALA A 203 9.73 -6.89 -8.10
C ALA A 203 8.99 -7.54 -9.28
N PHE A 204 8.44 -6.74 -10.21
CA PHE A 204 7.81 -7.23 -11.44
C PHE A 204 8.81 -7.93 -12.38
N MET A 205 10.04 -7.44 -12.45
CA MET A 205 11.10 -8.08 -13.25
C MET A 205 11.72 -9.30 -12.56
N ALA A 206 11.21 -9.71 -11.39
CA ALA A 206 11.71 -10.82 -10.59
C ALA A 206 13.21 -10.72 -10.24
N PHE A 207 13.75 -9.50 -10.16
CA PHE A 207 15.12 -9.30 -9.70
C PHE A 207 15.17 -9.37 -8.17
N ASN A 208 15.97 -10.31 -7.65
CA ASN A 208 16.20 -10.36 -6.21
C ASN A 208 17.22 -9.29 -5.80
N HIS A 209 16.76 -8.28 -5.05
CA HIS A 209 17.56 -7.15 -4.59
C HIS A 209 17.41 -6.92 -3.08
N GLU A 210 17.28 -7.99 -2.29
CA GLU A 210 17.09 -7.93 -0.83
C GLU A 210 18.04 -6.96 -0.12
N ARG A 211 19.35 -6.98 -0.39
CA ARG A 211 20.33 -6.08 0.25
C ARG A 211 20.12 -4.60 -0.10
N LEU A 212 19.76 -4.32 -1.36
CA LEU A 212 19.48 -2.96 -1.80
C LEU A 212 18.19 -2.45 -1.17
N GLU A 213 17.17 -3.31 -1.11
CA GLU A 213 15.91 -3.04 -0.44
C GLU A 213 16.12 -2.68 1.03
N GLN A 214 16.88 -3.51 1.76
CA GLN A 214 17.22 -3.29 3.17
C GLN A 214 17.90 -1.94 3.39
N LEU A 215 18.92 -1.61 2.60
CA LEU A 215 19.64 -0.34 2.70
C LEU A 215 18.73 0.84 2.42
N VAL A 216 17.91 0.77 1.36
CA VAL A 216 17.00 1.85 0.98
C VAL A 216 15.92 2.07 2.04
N SER A 217 15.35 1.00 2.63
CA SER A 217 14.34 1.13 3.69
C SER A 217 14.88 1.85 4.93
N ILE A 218 16.14 1.57 5.32
CA ILE A 218 16.80 2.26 6.44
C ILE A 218 17.01 3.75 6.11
N LEU A 219 17.51 4.06 4.91
CA LEU A 219 17.71 5.45 4.46
C LEU A 219 16.38 6.22 4.39
N LEU A 220 15.33 5.60 3.88
CA LEU A 220 13.98 6.20 3.84
C LEU A 220 13.46 6.47 5.25
N THR A 221 13.65 5.55 6.19
CA THR A 221 13.24 5.78 7.59
C THR A 221 13.95 6.98 8.19
N ALA A 222 15.27 7.09 8.00
CA ALA A 222 16.03 8.25 8.47
C ALA A 222 15.53 9.56 7.83
N ALA A 223 15.27 9.56 6.52
CA ALA A 223 14.71 10.71 5.82
C ALA A 223 13.32 11.10 6.34
N TRP A 224 12.45 10.13 6.61
CA TRP A 224 11.11 10.37 7.17
C TRP A 224 11.12 10.76 8.64
N CYS A 225 12.09 10.32 9.45
CA CYS A 225 12.30 10.85 10.80
C CYS A 225 12.53 12.37 10.75
N PHE A 226 13.43 12.81 9.86
CA PHE A 226 13.67 14.23 9.65
C PHE A 226 12.43 14.91 9.05
N GLY A 227 11.74 14.26 8.11
CA GLY A 227 10.55 14.80 7.48
C GLY A 227 9.40 15.03 8.44
N ILE A 228 9.15 14.13 9.40
CA ILE A 228 8.19 14.40 10.48
C ILE A 228 8.65 15.64 11.25
N ALA A 229 9.87 15.62 11.80
CA ALA A 229 10.39 16.73 12.60
C ALA A 229 10.24 18.07 11.88
N TYR A 230 10.59 18.12 10.60
CA TYR A 230 10.61 19.33 9.82
C TYR A 230 9.25 19.76 9.26
N LEU A 231 8.28 18.86 9.08
CA LEU A 231 6.97 19.22 8.50
C LEU A 231 5.86 19.40 9.54
N THR A 232 5.94 18.72 10.70
CA THR A 232 4.86 18.71 11.69
C THR A 232 5.15 19.50 12.97
N PHE A 233 6.41 19.80 13.29
CA PHE A 233 6.78 20.60 14.48
C PHE A 233 7.04 22.08 14.13
N ASP A 234 7.23 22.93 15.14
CA ASP A 234 7.69 24.33 15.04
C ASP A 234 7.05 25.15 13.92
N ASP A 235 5.73 25.38 13.96
CA ASP A 235 4.98 26.12 12.93
C ASP A 235 5.11 25.50 11.51
N GLY A 236 5.18 24.16 11.44
CA GLY A 236 5.23 23.41 10.19
C GLY A 236 3.93 23.48 9.39
N PRO A 237 3.99 23.28 8.06
CA PRO A 237 2.80 23.35 7.21
C PRO A 237 1.76 22.27 7.56
N ALA A 238 2.20 21.18 8.19
CA ALA A 238 1.34 20.12 8.68
C ALA A 238 1.08 20.21 10.20
N GLN A 239 1.17 21.38 10.83
CA GLN A 239 0.94 21.49 12.28
C GLN A 239 -0.51 21.15 12.71
N PHE A 240 -1.48 21.40 11.83
CA PHE A 240 -2.88 21.10 12.11
C PHE A 240 -3.20 19.65 11.73
N VAL A 241 -4.00 19.02 12.59
CA VAL A 241 -4.47 17.65 12.36
C VAL A 241 -5.38 17.64 11.13
N GLY A 242 -4.87 17.10 10.04
CA GLY A 242 -5.56 17.00 8.75
C GLY A 242 -4.86 16.02 7.81
N THR A 243 -5.22 16.04 6.53
CA THR A 243 -4.72 15.09 5.52
C THR A 243 -3.20 15.08 5.43
N PHE A 244 -2.58 16.27 5.40
CA PHE A 244 -1.14 16.39 5.28
C PHE A 244 -0.42 15.77 6.49
N TYR A 245 -0.84 16.13 7.71
CA TYR A 245 -0.32 15.56 8.96
C TYR A 245 -0.39 14.03 8.97
N PHE A 246 -1.57 13.44 8.75
CA PHE A 246 -1.73 11.99 8.78
C PHE A 246 -0.92 11.27 7.70
N SER A 247 -0.85 11.84 6.49
CA SER A 247 -0.09 11.23 5.39
C SER A 247 1.42 11.20 5.67
N ILE A 248 1.96 12.22 6.34
CA ILE A 248 3.37 12.24 6.78
C ILE A 248 3.62 11.12 7.80
N TRP A 249 2.76 11.01 8.81
CA TRP A 249 2.88 9.96 9.82
C TRP A 249 2.72 8.55 9.23
N PHE A 250 1.78 8.33 8.32
CA PHE A 250 1.63 7.04 7.65
C PHE A 250 2.87 6.69 6.81
N SER A 251 3.40 7.65 6.04
CA SER A 251 4.60 7.42 5.24
C SER A 251 5.79 7.02 6.13
N PHE A 252 5.98 7.69 7.26
CA PHE A 252 6.99 7.31 8.24
C PHE A 252 6.74 5.92 8.86
N MET A 253 5.52 5.62 9.28
CA MET A 253 5.19 4.31 9.87
C MET A 253 5.50 3.17 8.90
N PHE A 254 5.15 3.32 7.61
CA PHE A 254 5.49 2.33 6.60
C PHE A 254 7.00 2.26 6.32
N ALA A 255 7.69 3.40 6.23
CA ALA A 255 9.16 3.41 6.10
C ALA A 255 9.82 2.66 7.26
N PHE A 256 9.43 3.00 8.50
CA PHE A 256 9.94 2.39 9.71
C PHE A 256 9.66 0.89 9.75
N TRP A 257 8.44 0.47 9.41
CA TRP A 257 8.06 -0.94 9.34
C TRP A 257 8.93 -1.71 8.33
N MET A 258 9.18 -1.15 7.14
CA MET A 258 10.09 -1.73 6.16
C MET A 258 11.52 -1.85 6.71
N ALA A 259 12.02 -0.82 7.40
CA ALA A 259 13.35 -0.86 8.01
C ALA A 259 13.47 -1.90 9.14
N VAL A 260 12.42 -2.07 9.96
CA VAL A 260 12.39 -3.13 10.98
C VAL A 260 12.49 -4.51 10.32
N HIS A 261 11.72 -4.76 9.26
CA HIS A 261 11.82 -6.00 8.51
C HIS A 261 13.21 -6.21 7.90
N ALA A 262 13.80 -5.14 7.36
CA ALA A 262 15.16 -5.18 6.82
C ALA A 262 16.20 -5.58 7.89
N VAL A 263 16.12 -5.00 9.08
CA VAL A 263 17.05 -5.30 10.19
C VAL A 263 16.87 -6.73 10.69
N ILE A 264 15.64 -7.21 10.83
CA ILE A 264 15.37 -8.60 11.24
C ILE A 264 15.95 -9.58 10.21
N SER A 265 15.78 -9.31 8.91
CA SER A 265 16.33 -10.13 7.82
C SER A 265 17.86 -10.15 7.85
N MET A 266 18.52 -9.01 8.05
CA MET A 266 19.98 -8.98 8.17
C MET A 266 20.48 -9.79 9.38
N TYR A 267 19.75 -9.76 10.50
CA TYR A 267 20.12 -10.52 11.69
C TYR A 267 19.95 -12.04 11.48
N SER A 268 18.89 -12.48 10.79
CA SER A 268 18.71 -13.91 10.49
C SER A 268 19.81 -14.47 9.58
N ASP A 269 20.25 -13.71 8.58
CA ASP A 269 21.28 -14.15 7.63
C ASP A 269 22.65 -14.35 8.32
N VAL A 270 22.97 -13.50 9.30
CA VAL A 270 24.20 -13.63 10.09
C VAL A 270 24.17 -14.89 10.94
N MET A 271 23.05 -15.17 11.61
CA MET A 271 22.90 -16.35 12.46
C MET A 271 22.99 -17.66 11.68
N GLU A 272 22.44 -17.71 10.46
CA GLU A 272 22.52 -18.91 9.60
C GLU A 272 23.95 -19.18 9.09
N SER A 273 24.75 -18.14 8.92
CA SER A 273 26.15 -18.29 8.47
C SER A 273 27.07 -18.96 9.49
N ASP A 274 26.81 -18.78 10.79
CA ASP A 274 27.64 -19.37 11.85
C ASP A 274 27.42 -20.87 12.05
N GLU A 275 26.22 -21.40 11.76
CA GLU A 275 25.90 -22.83 11.94
C GLU A 275 26.58 -23.73 10.89
N THR A 276 26.93 -23.17 9.72
CA THR A 276 27.54 -23.95 8.62
C THR A 276 29.03 -24.24 8.79
N VAL A 277 29.68 -23.69 9.83
CA VAL A 277 31.07 -24.03 10.17
C VAL A 277 31.10 -25.08 11.28
N THR A 278 30.37 -26.18 11.07
CA THR A 278 30.74 -27.43 11.76
C THR A 278 31.94 -27.99 11.00
N PRO A 279 33.13 -28.11 11.63
CA PRO A 279 34.26 -28.73 10.97
C PRO A 279 33.84 -30.14 10.57
N GLU A 280 33.88 -30.46 9.29
CA GLU A 280 34.11 -31.84 8.87
C GLU A 280 35.49 -32.24 9.40
N GLU A 281 35.55 -32.55 10.69
CA GLU A 281 36.72 -33.09 11.35
C GLU A 281 36.86 -34.53 10.87
N GLY A 282 37.58 -34.66 9.75
CA GLY A 282 38.42 -35.80 9.39
C GLY A 282 37.99 -37.15 9.95
N LYS A 283 36.99 -37.78 9.33
CA LYS A 283 36.91 -39.24 9.25
C LYS A 283 36.66 -39.70 7.82
N GLY A 284 37.54 -39.25 6.93
CA GLY A 284 37.85 -39.95 5.68
C GLY A 284 39.17 -40.68 5.82
N ALA A 285 39.12 -41.98 6.16
CA ALA A 285 40.16 -42.95 5.81
C ALA A 285 39.70 -44.40 6.11
N GLN A 286 38.56 -44.85 5.59
CA GLN A 286 38.30 -46.26 5.25
C GLN A 286 36.91 -46.40 4.64
N GLU A 287 36.75 -47.34 3.71
CA GLU A 287 35.46 -47.79 3.14
C GLU A 287 34.97 -47.08 1.87
N THR A 288 35.81 -47.05 0.83
CA THR A 288 35.37 -46.83 -0.56
C THR A 288 35.94 -47.91 -1.48
N THR A 289 35.59 -49.17 -1.23
CA THR A 289 35.97 -50.28 -2.14
C THR A 289 35.00 -51.47 -2.16
N ALA A 290 33.73 -51.32 -1.75
CA ALA A 290 32.85 -52.50 -1.62
C ALA A 290 31.40 -52.37 -2.14
N LYS A 291 30.98 -51.24 -2.72
CA LYS A 291 29.56 -51.08 -3.14
C LYS A 291 29.32 -50.78 -4.61
N GLN A 292 30.36 -50.76 -5.44
CA GLN A 292 30.18 -50.54 -6.89
C GLN A 292 29.87 -51.82 -7.69
N ASP A 293 29.92 -53.00 -7.06
CA ASP A 293 29.68 -54.28 -7.75
C ASP A 293 28.26 -54.85 -7.58
N VAL A 294 27.33 -54.16 -6.92
CA VAL A 294 25.98 -54.72 -6.64
C VAL A 294 24.86 -54.10 -7.48
N GLU A 295 24.98 -52.84 -7.93
CA GLU A 295 23.88 -52.18 -8.66
C GLU A 295 23.91 -52.35 -10.18
N GLU A 296 24.97 -52.92 -10.75
CA GLU A 296 24.99 -53.22 -12.19
C GLU A 296 24.27 -54.53 -12.53
N HIS A 297 23.90 -55.35 -11.53
CA HIS A 297 23.25 -56.63 -11.77
C HIS A 297 21.70 -56.60 -11.74
N GLU A 298 21.07 -55.50 -11.30
CA GLU A 298 19.61 -55.43 -11.12
C GLU A 298 18.88 -54.72 -12.28
N LYS A 299 19.60 -54.24 -13.30
CA LYS A 299 19.00 -53.54 -14.45
C LYS A 299 18.73 -54.42 -15.68
N GLU A 300 19.10 -55.70 -15.67
CA GLU A 300 18.81 -56.61 -16.79
C GLU A 300 17.48 -57.38 -16.66
N GLU A 301 16.76 -57.34 -15.54
CA GLU A 301 15.60 -58.22 -15.32
C GLU A 301 14.20 -57.60 -15.60
N VAL A 302 14.07 -56.32 -15.97
CA VAL A 302 12.74 -55.66 -16.12
C VAL A 302 12.42 -55.29 -17.58
N VAL A 303 12.80 -56.16 -18.53
CA VAL A 303 12.34 -56.07 -19.93
C VAL A 303 11.84 -57.43 -20.40
N GLN A 304 10.73 -57.91 -19.83
CA GLN A 304 9.87 -58.91 -20.47
C GLN A 304 8.56 -59.07 -19.68
N GLU A 305 7.47 -58.48 -20.22
CA GLU A 305 6.03 -58.82 -20.07
C GLU A 305 5.21 -57.52 -20.21
N GLY A 306 4.27 -57.34 -21.14
CA GLY A 306 3.76 -58.23 -22.17
C GLY A 306 2.75 -57.47 -23.05
N ASP A 307 2.69 -57.89 -24.31
CA ASP A 307 1.59 -57.63 -25.24
C ASP A 307 0.38 -58.49 -24.87
N VAL A 308 -0.83 -57.90 -24.77
CA VAL A 308 -2.12 -58.41 -25.26
C VAL A 308 -3.07 -57.24 -25.53
#